data_AF-A0A7Y8GAG8-F1
#
_entry.id   AF-A0A7Y8GAG8-F1
#
_cell.length_a   1.000
_cell.length_b   1.000
_cell.length_c   1.000
_cell.angle_alpha   90.00
_cell.angle_beta   90.00
_cell.angle_gamma   90.00
#
_symmetry.space_group_name_H-M   'P 1'
#
loop_
_entity.id
_entity.type
_entity.pdbx_description
1 polymer ?
#
loop_
_entity_poly.entity_id
_entity_poly.type
_entity_poly.pdbx_seq_one_letter_code
_entity_poly.pdbx_strand_id
1 'polypeptide(L)'
;MDKLLELLNADPTLPLSTIQAIKTYSTQQYLDTHPDTALISHDKHTDKEYFVESDISLHDEYPFLLDATLEDYGFTFEDEMINDLDDGRGLRYKIHSINQRLSRIELRGILSGGYSEMDTVAKCKLSIRAITKKDYKKLDLYESLAIDAYLLEKEGNFKMAFFTYFSAVESIVRHKTDIIKSESYPELQHAIEHLPFGDKIRISGKHTFETDQIATIGIWGSLTKIANDCNTLRNEIAHGLSSKTFKLADAQKAAACYIVVQQALLNRIETMPALVKKYKVNKRR
;
A
#
# COMPACT_ATOMS: atom_id res chain seq x y z
N MET A 1 -15.93 11.41 -11.24
CA MET A 1 -15.40 10.07 -10.93
C MET A 1 -14.19 9.76 -11.78
N ASP A 2 -14.28 10.00 -13.10
CA ASP A 2 -13.21 9.71 -14.07
C ASP A 2 -11.84 10.26 -13.68
N LYS A 3 -11.76 11.52 -13.23
CA LYS A 3 -10.52 12.13 -12.72
C LYS A 3 -9.90 11.37 -11.53
N LEU A 4 -10.69 10.73 -10.67
CA LEU A 4 -10.16 9.94 -9.56
C LEU A 4 -9.62 8.60 -10.07
N LEU A 5 -10.30 7.98 -11.04
CA LEU A 5 -9.82 6.76 -11.68
C LEU A 5 -8.54 7.01 -12.50
N GLU A 6 -8.44 8.16 -13.18
CA GLU A 6 -7.20 8.61 -13.83
C GLU A 6 -6.06 8.75 -12.81
N LEU A 7 -6.33 9.31 -11.64
CA LEU A 7 -5.34 9.43 -10.57
C LEU A 7 -4.91 8.06 -10.04
N LEU A 8 -5.85 7.12 -9.83
CA LEU A 8 -5.56 5.74 -9.42
C LEU A 8 -4.74 4.97 -10.45
N ASN A 9 -5.04 5.16 -11.73
CA ASN A 9 -4.23 4.60 -12.82
C ASN A 9 -2.80 5.13 -12.80
N ALA A 10 -2.64 6.42 -12.52
CA ALA A 10 -1.34 7.08 -12.45
C ALA A 10 -0.61 6.86 -11.12
N ASP A 11 -1.28 6.39 -10.08
CA ASP A 11 -0.74 6.09 -8.76
C ASP A 11 -1.66 5.09 -8.02
N PRO A 12 -1.36 3.78 -8.12
CA PRO A 12 -2.13 2.74 -7.44
C PRO A 12 -2.04 2.80 -5.92
N THR A 13 -1.13 3.59 -5.33
CA THR A 13 -0.94 3.68 -3.87
C THR A 13 -1.91 4.66 -3.21
N LEU A 14 -2.72 5.39 -3.98
CA LEU A 14 -3.65 6.38 -3.46
C LEU A 14 -4.59 5.87 -2.36
N PRO A 15 -5.14 4.64 -2.39
CA PRO A 15 -5.97 4.13 -1.29
C PRO A 15 -5.21 4.10 0.04
N LEU A 16 -3.89 3.95 0.01
CA LEU A 16 -3.04 3.87 1.21
C LEU A 16 -2.56 5.23 1.69
N SER A 17 -2.63 6.27 0.86
CA SER A 17 -2.06 7.60 1.16
C SER A 17 -2.69 8.33 2.36
N THR A 18 -3.78 7.80 2.90
CA THR A 18 -4.50 8.34 4.05
C THR A 18 -4.16 7.62 5.35
N ILE A 19 -3.46 6.48 5.27
CA ILE A 19 -3.01 5.70 6.40
C ILE A 19 -1.78 6.38 7.00
N GLN A 20 -1.98 7.10 8.12
CA GLN A 20 -0.92 7.90 8.76
C GLN A 20 0.26 7.08 9.30
N ALA A 21 0.04 5.78 9.51
CA ALA A 21 1.05 4.85 9.95
C ALA A 21 2.13 4.58 8.88
N ILE A 22 1.81 4.80 7.60
CA ILE A 22 2.77 4.67 6.50
C ILE A 22 3.69 5.90 6.51
N LYS A 23 4.97 5.66 6.81
CA LYS A 23 5.98 6.72 6.90
C LYS A 23 7.27 6.28 6.22
N THR A 24 8.13 7.25 5.94
CA THR A 24 9.48 7.00 5.44
C THR A 24 10.43 6.74 6.60
N TYR A 25 11.25 5.70 6.48
CA TYR A 25 12.31 5.34 7.43
C TYR A 25 13.62 5.17 6.67
N SER A 26 14.74 5.42 7.35
CA SER A 26 16.06 5.04 6.86
C SER A 26 16.55 3.84 7.65
N THR A 27 16.99 2.79 6.95
CA THR A 27 17.53 1.58 7.56
C THR A 27 18.86 1.21 6.90
N GLN A 28 19.77 0.66 7.69
CA GLN A 28 21.08 0.23 7.23
C GLN A 28 21.18 -1.28 7.38
N GLN A 29 21.58 -1.96 6.31
CA GLN A 29 21.56 -3.42 6.20
C GLN A 29 22.90 -3.90 5.65
N TYR A 30 23.32 -5.09 6.07
CA TYR A 30 24.50 -5.74 5.51
C TYR A 30 24.21 -6.26 4.10
N LEU A 31 25.23 -6.21 3.25
CA LEU A 31 25.19 -6.79 1.91
C LEU A 31 25.94 -8.11 1.90
N ASP A 32 25.43 -9.04 1.10
CA ASP A 32 26.16 -10.26 0.77
C ASP A 32 26.96 -10.02 -0.52
N THR A 33 28.28 -9.94 -0.34
CA THR A 33 29.27 -9.75 -1.40
C THR A 33 29.85 -11.07 -1.91
N HIS A 34 29.40 -12.20 -1.38
CA HIS A 34 29.89 -13.51 -1.80
C HIS A 34 29.13 -13.97 -3.05
N PRO A 35 29.83 -14.16 -4.18
CA PRO A 35 29.18 -14.69 -5.37
C PRO A 35 28.80 -16.16 -5.19
N ASP A 36 27.85 -16.64 -5.99
CA ASP A 36 27.50 -18.06 -6.00
C ASP A 36 28.74 -18.91 -6.27
N THR A 37 29.11 -19.72 -5.28
CA THR A 37 30.29 -20.60 -5.29
C THR A 37 30.34 -21.54 -6.49
N ALA A 38 29.19 -21.86 -7.13
CA ALA A 38 29.14 -22.66 -8.34
C ALA A 38 29.69 -21.95 -9.59
N LEU A 39 29.76 -20.61 -9.58
CA LEU A 39 30.27 -19.78 -10.68
C LEU A 39 31.77 -19.43 -10.54
N ILE A 40 32.35 -19.63 -9.36
CA ILE A 40 33.74 -19.25 -9.02
C ILE A 40 34.69 -20.40 -9.36
N SER A 41 34.87 -20.71 -10.65
CA SER A 41 35.93 -21.65 -11.05
C SER A 41 37.31 -20.96 -11.07
N HIS A 42 38.15 -21.36 -10.11
CA HIS A 42 39.61 -21.51 -10.16
C HIS A 42 40.52 -20.38 -10.71
N ASP A 43 40.33 -19.11 -10.36
CA ASP A 43 41.49 -18.19 -10.29
C ASP A 43 41.39 -17.31 -9.04
N LYS A 44 42.27 -17.57 -8.07
CA LYS A 44 42.26 -16.89 -6.77
C LYS A 44 42.95 -15.52 -6.77
N HIS A 45 43.49 -15.09 -7.91
CA HIS A 45 44.44 -13.97 -7.98
C HIS A 45 44.21 -13.02 -9.16
N THR A 46 43.04 -13.05 -9.79
CA THR A 46 42.69 -12.12 -10.86
C THR A 46 41.41 -11.37 -10.50
N ASP A 47 41.45 -10.06 -10.68
CA ASP A 47 40.25 -9.23 -10.58
C ASP A 47 39.25 -9.67 -11.65
N LYS A 48 38.04 -9.99 -11.20
CA LYS A 48 36.94 -10.41 -12.07
C LYS A 48 35.68 -9.67 -11.66
N GLU A 49 34.71 -9.66 -12.58
CA GLU A 49 33.35 -9.25 -12.26
C GLU A 49 32.56 -10.47 -11.77
N TYR A 50 31.96 -10.32 -10.60
CA TYR A 50 31.16 -11.34 -9.93
C TYR A 50 29.73 -10.85 -9.78
N PHE A 51 28.77 -11.71 -10.12
CA PHE A 51 27.36 -11.44 -9.82
C PHE A 51 27.08 -11.70 -8.36
N VAL A 52 26.50 -10.70 -7.69
CA VAL A 52 26.16 -10.76 -6.27
C VAL A 52 24.69 -10.41 -6.08
N GLU A 53 24.04 -11.10 -5.16
CA GLU A 53 22.65 -10.90 -4.80
C GLU A 53 22.53 -10.78 -3.29
N SER A 54 21.61 -9.95 -2.80
CA SER A 54 21.34 -9.81 -1.37
C SER A 54 19.83 -9.77 -1.13
N ASP A 55 19.32 -10.71 -0.33
CA ASP A 55 17.93 -10.74 0.14
C ASP A 55 17.86 -10.12 1.54
N ILE A 56 17.29 -8.92 1.61
CA ILE A 56 17.14 -8.15 2.83
C ILE A 56 15.71 -8.30 3.34
N SER A 57 15.55 -8.98 4.48
CA SER A 57 14.27 -9.12 5.16
C SER A 57 14.08 -8.06 6.23
N LEU A 58 13.05 -7.22 6.06
CA LEU A 58 12.68 -6.15 7.00
C LEU A 58 11.45 -6.51 7.86
N HIS A 59 10.90 -7.72 7.68
CA HIS A 59 9.61 -8.14 8.24
C HIS A 59 9.48 -8.00 9.77
N ASP A 60 10.58 -8.21 10.50
CA ASP A 60 10.56 -8.21 11.96
C ASP A 60 10.21 -6.84 12.55
N GLU A 61 10.68 -5.77 11.89
CA GLU A 61 10.44 -4.37 12.27
C GLU A 61 9.29 -3.75 11.49
N TYR A 62 9.16 -4.13 10.22
CA TYR A 62 8.24 -3.57 9.24
C TYR A 62 7.40 -4.70 8.61
N PRO A 63 6.22 -5.02 9.15
CA PRO A 63 5.37 -6.07 8.60
C PRO A 63 4.84 -5.76 7.20
N PHE A 64 4.80 -4.48 6.83
CA PHE A 64 4.37 -4.03 5.51
C PHE A 64 5.34 -2.98 4.96
N LEU A 65 5.81 -3.23 3.74
CA LEU A 65 6.67 -2.36 2.95
C LEU A 65 5.92 -1.93 1.69
N LEU A 66 5.83 -0.62 1.45
CA LEU A 66 5.18 -0.06 0.27
C LEU A 66 6.18 0.12 -0.87
N ASP A 67 7.30 0.78 -0.59
CA ASP A 67 8.38 1.05 -1.53
C ASP A 67 9.73 1.16 -0.79
N ALA A 68 10.81 1.09 -1.57
CA ALA A 68 12.17 1.26 -1.09
C ALA A 68 13.03 1.91 -2.16
N THR A 69 13.98 2.73 -1.73
CA THR A 69 15.03 3.34 -2.55
C THR A 69 16.39 3.05 -1.94
N LEU A 70 17.35 2.65 -2.76
CA LEU A 70 18.74 2.51 -2.36
C LEU A 70 19.38 3.90 -2.36
N GLU A 71 19.62 4.46 -1.17
CA GLU A 71 20.22 5.79 -1.02
C GLU A 71 21.73 5.75 -1.18
N ASP A 72 22.35 4.75 -0.55
CA ASP A 72 23.80 4.59 -0.51
C ASP A 72 24.15 3.12 -0.28
N TYR A 73 25.36 2.73 -0.67
CA TYR A 73 25.90 1.40 -0.44
C TYR A 73 27.39 1.39 -0.71
N GLY A 74 28.08 0.41 -0.10
CA GLY A 74 29.50 0.20 -0.34
C GLY A 74 30.15 -0.59 0.78
N PHE A 75 31.46 -0.76 0.65
CA PHE A 75 32.33 -1.26 1.69
C PHE A 75 32.44 -0.25 2.82
N THR A 76 32.46 -0.72 4.07
CA THR A 76 32.53 0.16 5.23
C THR A 76 33.99 0.44 5.60
N PHE A 77 34.43 1.69 5.43
CA PHE A 77 35.74 2.18 5.85
C PHE A 77 35.56 3.42 6.72
N GLU A 78 36.05 3.40 7.97
CA GLU A 78 36.00 4.56 8.89
C GLU A 78 34.60 5.25 8.95
N ASP A 79 33.53 4.44 8.99
CA ASP A 79 32.12 4.85 8.98
C ASP A 79 31.58 5.45 7.66
N GLU A 80 32.38 5.48 6.60
CA GLU A 80 31.96 5.81 5.24
C GLU A 80 31.65 4.54 4.42
N MET A 81 30.68 4.64 3.50
CA MET A 81 30.38 3.59 2.53
C MET A 81 31.01 3.95 1.18
N ILE A 82 31.96 3.14 0.74
CA ILE A 82 32.71 3.36 -0.51
C ILE A 82 32.36 2.25 -1.49
N ASN A 83 31.78 2.60 -2.64
CA ASN A 83 31.42 1.64 -3.69
C ASN A 83 32.39 1.62 -4.88
N ASP A 84 33.28 2.59 -5.00
CA ASP A 84 34.34 2.63 -6.01
C ASP A 84 35.70 2.62 -5.30
N LEU A 85 36.51 1.59 -5.56
CA LEU A 85 37.83 1.38 -4.94
C LEU A 85 38.99 1.72 -5.89
N ASP A 86 38.71 2.47 -6.96
CA ASP A 86 39.61 2.78 -8.06
C ASP A 86 40.04 1.52 -8.86
N ASP A 87 40.72 1.73 -9.99
CA ASP A 87 41.21 0.68 -10.90
C ASP A 87 40.11 -0.26 -11.43
N GLY A 88 38.87 0.22 -11.48
CA GLY A 88 37.72 -0.55 -11.94
C GLY A 88 37.20 -1.58 -10.91
N ARG A 89 37.67 -1.51 -9.65
CA ARG A 89 37.20 -2.33 -8.54
C ARG A 89 36.10 -1.63 -7.77
N GLY A 90 35.20 -2.39 -7.19
CA GLY A 90 34.09 -1.84 -6.42
C GLY A 90 32.82 -2.67 -6.46
N LEU A 91 31.74 -2.05 -5.99
CA LEU A 91 30.41 -2.63 -5.93
C LEU A 91 29.45 -1.80 -6.75
N ARG A 92 28.55 -2.45 -7.47
CA ARG A 92 27.41 -1.80 -8.13
C ARG A 92 26.16 -2.57 -7.79
N TYR A 93 25.26 -2.01 -7.00
CA TYR A 93 23.96 -2.61 -6.68
C TYR A 93 22.80 -1.79 -7.25
N LYS A 94 21.70 -2.50 -7.52
CA LYS A 94 20.39 -1.91 -7.74
C LYS A 94 19.33 -2.77 -7.05
N ILE A 95 18.22 -2.14 -6.69
CA ILE A 95 17.01 -2.88 -6.30
C ILE A 95 16.52 -3.65 -7.53
N HIS A 96 16.49 -4.98 -7.42
CA HIS A 96 15.93 -5.85 -8.44
C HIS A 96 14.43 -6.02 -8.24
N SER A 97 14.02 -6.35 -7.01
CA SER A 97 12.63 -6.60 -6.68
C SER A 97 12.31 -6.16 -5.25
N ILE A 98 11.04 -5.82 -5.01
CA ILE A 98 10.50 -5.53 -3.68
C ILE A 98 9.28 -6.42 -3.49
N ASN A 99 9.33 -7.31 -2.51
CA ASN A 99 8.18 -8.08 -2.08
C ASN A 99 7.50 -7.36 -0.92
N GLN A 100 6.44 -6.63 -1.25
CA GLN A 100 5.69 -5.78 -0.30
C GLN A 100 5.04 -6.59 0.83
N ARG A 101 4.55 -7.81 0.53
CA ARG A 101 3.89 -8.69 1.50
C ARG A 101 4.87 -9.29 2.51
N LEU A 102 6.01 -9.77 2.01
CA LEU A 102 7.05 -10.35 2.86
C LEU A 102 7.97 -9.28 3.47
N SER A 103 7.83 -8.03 3.06
CA SER A 103 8.74 -6.93 3.41
C SER A 103 10.20 -7.31 3.14
N ARG A 104 10.43 -7.85 1.94
CA ARG A 104 11.75 -8.26 1.45
C ARG A 104 12.18 -7.40 0.28
N ILE A 105 13.46 -7.06 0.25
CA ILE A 105 14.09 -6.29 -0.83
C ILE A 105 15.22 -7.14 -1.38
N GLU A 106 15.18 -7.41 -2.68
CA GLU A 106 16.23 -8.12 -3.38
C GLU A 106 17.11 -7.10 -4.10
N LEU A 107 18.38 -7.05 -3.72
CA LEU A 107 19.41 -6.28 -4.40
C LEU A 107 20.19 -7.21 -5.33
N ARG A 108 20.47 -6.74 -6.54
CA ARG A 108 21.37 -7.42 -7.47
C ARG A 108 22.46 -6.48 -7.91
N GLY A 109 23.65 -7.03 -8.05
CA GLY A 109 24.81 -6.22 -8.35
C GLY A 109 25.95 -6.96 -9.00
N ILE A 110 27.03 -6.20 -9.18
CA ILE A 110 28.32 -6.67 -9.66
C ILE A 110 29.37 -6.24 -8.64
N LEU A 111 30.15 -7.20 -8.18
CA LEU A 111 31.40 -6.98 -7.46
C LEU A 111 32.55 -7.09 -8.46
N SER A 112 33.33 -6.03 -8.62
CA SER A 112 34.57 -6.03 -9.41
C SER A 112 35.75 -6.03 -8.45
N GLY A 113 36.59 -7.06 -8.47
CA GLY A 113 37.73 -7.16 -7.56
C GLY A 113 38.13 -8.61 -7.30
N GLY A 114 38.83 -8.84 -6.19
CA GLY A 114 39.28 -10.16 -5.77
C GLY A 114 38.66 -10.61 -4.44
N TYR A 115 39.29 -11.61 -3.82
CA TYR A 115 38.86 -12.14 -2.53
C TYR A 115 38.92 -11.11 -1.40
N SER A 116 39.87 -10.17 -1.45
CA SER A 116 39.98 -9.06 -0.48
C SER A 116 38.70 -8.25 -0.40
N GLU A 117 38.11 -7.94 -1.56
CA GLU A 117 36.87 -7.18 -1.64
C GLU A 117 35.67 -8.05 -1.22
N MET A 118 35.65 -9.35 -1.56
CA MET A 118 34.59 -10.26 -1.09
C MET A 118 34.52 -10.34 0.43
N ASP A 119 35.67 -10.40 1.10
CA ASP A 119 35.78 -10.52 2.56
C ASP A 119 35.55 -9.18 3.29
N THR A 120 35.45 -8.07 2.56
CA THR A 120 35.24 -6.75 3.15
C THR A 120 33.77 -6.53 3.48
N VAL A 121 33.48 -6.02 4.68
CA VAL A 121 32.12 -5.75 5.13
C VAL A 121 31.47 -4.67 4.27
N ALA A 122 30.44 -5.04 3.53
CA ALA A 122 29.61 -4.12 2.77
C ALA A 122 28.25 -3.89 3.43
N LYS A 123 27.74 -2.67 3.28
CA LYS A 123 26.43 -2.26 3.79
C LYS A 123 25.69 -1.45 2.74
N CYS A 124 24.38 -1.34 2.92
CA CYS A 124 23.53 -0.42 2.20
C CYS A 124 22.67 0.40 3.14
N LYS A 125 22.30 1.58 2.68
CA LYS A 125 21.31 2.45 3.29
C LYS A 125 20.09 2.52 2.39
N LEU A 126 18.95 2.12 2.96
CA LEU A 126 17.66 2.09 2.29
C LEU A 126 16.75 3.14 2.88
N SER A 127 16.09 3.90 2.01
CA SER A 127 14.93 4.72 2.35
C SER A 127 13.68 3.92 2.02
N ILE A 128 12.91 3.56 3.04
CA ILE A 128 11.74 2.69 2.88
C ILE A 128 10.47 3.45 3.26
N ARG A 129 9.38 3.26 2.53
CA ARG A 129 8.04 3.64 3.01
C ARG A 129 7.36 2.40 3.54
N ALA A 130 7.11 2.37 4.83
CA ALA A 130 6.67 1.17 5.54
C ALA A 130 5.76 1.50 6.72
N ILE A 131 5.24 0.46 7.36
CA ILE A 131 4.53 0.55 8.65
C ILE A 131 5.32 -0.25 9.69
N THR A 132 5.60 0.35 10.84
CA THR A 132 6.28 -0.36 11.94
C THR A 132 5.36 -1.40 12.55
N LYS A 133 5.92 -2.46 13.14
CA LYS A 133 5.15 -3.49 13.86
C LYS A 133 4.25 -2.93 14.97
N LYS A 134 4.67 -1.83 15.61
CA LYS A 134 3.90 -1.16 16.66
C LYS A 134 2.68 -0.44 16.09
N ASP A 135 2.85 0.27 14.98
CA ASP A 135 1.77 1.03 14.36
C ASP A 135 0.82 0.11 13.59
N TYR A 136 1.34 -0.97 13.00
CA TYR A 136 0.53 -2.00 12.32
C TYR A 136 -0.54 -2.59 13.23
N LYS A 137 -0.21 -2.85 14.51
CA LYS A 137 -1.15 -3.37 15.52
C LYS A 137 -2.26 -2.39 15.90
N LYS A 138 -2.13 -1.12 15.54
CA LYS A 138 -3.07 -0.04 15.87
C LYS A 138 -3.91 0.41 14.68
N LEU A 139 -3.69 -0.19 13.50
CA LEU A 139 -4.48 0.12 12.33
C LEU A 139 -5.94 -0.21 12.59
N ASP A 140 -6.82 0.66 12.13
CA ASP A 140 -8.23 0.33 12.05
C ASP A 140 -8.44 -0.80 11.03
N LEU A 141 -9.52 -1.57 11.21
CA LEU A 141 -9.83 -2.69 10.32
C LEU A 141 -9.92 -2.26 8.85
N TYR A 142 -10.50 -1.09 8.56
CA TYR A 142 -10.61 -0.59 7.19
C TYR A 142 -9.26 -0.16 6.59
N GLU A 143 -8.26 0.19 7.40
CA GLU A 143 -6.90 0.49 6.93
C GLU A 143 -6.16 -0.80 6.60
N SER A 144 -6.28 -1.80 7.47
CA SER A 144 -5.68 -3.13 7.28
C SER A 144 -6.24 -3.80 6.01
N LEU A 145 -7.55 -3.75 5.82
CA LEU A 145 -8.21 -4.27 4.62
C LEU A 145 -7.80 -3.50 3.36
N ALA A 146 -7.58 -2.19 3.43
CA ALA A 146 -7.10 -1.43 2.27
C ALA A 146 -5.67 -1.83 1.86
N ILE A 147 -4.79 -2.11 2.83
CA ILE A 147 -3.44 -2.65 2.58
C ILE A 147 -3.54 -4.02 1.90
N ASP A 148 -4.33 -4.93 2.46
CA ASP A 148 -4.50 -6.27 1.90
C ASP A 148 -5.10 -6.23 0.48
N ALA A 149 -6.08 -5.36 0.26
CA ALA A 149 -6.70 -5.17 -1.05
C ALA A 149 -5.70 -4.67 -2.09
N TYR A 150 -4.85 -3.70 -1.71
CA TYR A 150 -3.78 -3.19 -2.57
C TYR A 150 -2.77 -4.29 -2.92
N LEU A 151 -2.34 -5.10 -1.95
CA LEU A 151 -1.43 -6.22 -2.19
C LEU A 151 -2.04 -7.25 -3.17
N LEU A 152 -3.31 -7.61 -2.97
CA LEU A 152 -4.04 -8.51 -3.88
C LEU A 152 -4.16 -7.94 -5.30
N GLU A 153 -4.35 -6.63 -5.42
CA GLU A 153 -4.39 -5.93 -6.71
C GLU A 153 -3.04 -6.04 -7.42
N LYS A 154 -1.93 -5.83 -6.70
CA LYS A 154 -0.56 -5.95 -7.23
C LYS A 154 -0.21 -7.37 -7.65
N GLU A 155 -0.75 -8.37 -6.96
CA GLU A 155 -0.61 -9.79 -7.29
C GLU A 155 -1.51 -10.21 -8.48
N GLY A 156 -2.31 -9.30 -9.04
CA GLY A 156 -3.23 -9.60 -10.14
C GLY A 156 -4.52 -10.32 -9.71
N ASN A 157 -4.75 -10.48 -8.40
CA ASN A 157 -5.93 -11.09 -7.85
C ASN A 157 -7.09 -10.09 -7.73
N PHE A 158 -7.54 -9.57 -8.88
CA PHE A 158 -8.49 -8.46 -8.96
C PHE A 158 -9.86 -8.76 -8.33
N LYS A 159 -10.30 -10.02 -8.37
CA LYS A 159 -11.54 -10.44 -7.70
C LYS A 159 -11.41 -10.27 -6.20
N MET A 160 -10.38 -10.85 -5.58
CA MET A 160 -10.18 -10.71 -4.14
C MET A 160 -9.89 -9.27 -3.75
N ALA A 161 -9.08 -8.53 -4.52
CA ALA A 161 -8.84 -7.11 -4.29
C ALA A 161 -10.14 -6.30 -4.26
N PHE A 162 -11.05 -6.52 -5.21
CA PHE A 162 -12.38 -5.89 -5.23
C PHE A 162 -13.16 -6.17 -3.94
N PHE A 163 -13.27 -7.44 -3.54
CA PHE A 163 -14.00 -7.81 -2.33
C PHE A 163 -13.36 -7.22 -1.08
N THR A 164 -12.03 -7.24 -0.97
CA THR A 164 -11.32 -6.71 0.19
C THR A 164 -11.44 -5.19 0.29
N TYR A 165 -11.34 -4.45 -0.82
CA TYR A 165 -11.62 -3.00 -0.82
C TYR A 165 -13.08 -2.71 -0.43
N PHE A 166 -14.03 -3.49 -0.93
CA PHE A 166 -15.44 -3.30 -0.56
C PHE A 166 -15.70 -3.63 0.92
N SER A 167 -15.05 -4.66 1.48
CA SER A 167 -15.09 -4.94 2.91
C SER A 167 -14.46 -3.81 3.74
N ALA A 168 -13.43 -3.13 3.22
CA ALA A 168 -12.90 -1.91 3.85
C ALA A 168 -13.95 -0.79 3.88
N VAL A 169 -14.72 -0.60 2.79
CA VAL A 169 -15.87 0.32 2.75
C VAL A 169 -16.91 -0.05 3.80
N GLU A 170 -17.32 -1.33 3.85
CA GLU A 170 -18.29 -1.83 4.83
C GLU A 170 -17.81 -1.60 6.26
N SER A 171 -16.51 -1.78 6.53
CA SER A 171 -15.92 -1.51 7.84
C SER A 171 -15.98 -0.03 8.23
N ILE A 172 -15.80 0.92 7.29
CA ILE A 172 -15.95 2.36 7.57
C ILE A 172 -17.40 2.68 7.89
N VAL A 173 -18.33 2.17 7.09
CA VAL A 173 -19.77 2.38 7.29
C VAL A 173 -20.20 1.79 8.62
N ARG A 174 -19.74 0.57 8.96
CA ARG A 174 -20.02 -0.07 10.23
C ARG A 174 -19.51 0.76 11.41
N HIS A 175 -18.26 1.22 11.34
CA HIS A 175 -17.67 2.09 12.36
C HIS A 175 -18.53 3.34 12.61
N LYS A 176 -19.01 4.00 11.55
CA LYS A 176 -19.92 5.14 11.67
C LYS A 176 -21.28 4.76 12.25
N THR A 177 -21.87 3.64 11.82
CA THR A 177 -23.14 3.20 12.36
C THR A 177 -23.05 2.78 13.83
N ASP A 178 -21.92 2.25 14.28
CA ASP A 178 -21.71 1.89 15.69
C ASP A 178 -21.64 3.14 16.58
N ILE A 179 -21.05 4.23 16.10
CA ILE A 179 -21.09 5.55 16.77
C ILE A 179 -22.56 6.01 16.91
N ILE A 180 -23.31 6.02 15.79
CA ILE A 180 -24.72 6.44 15.79
C ILE A 180 -25.55 5.56 16.75
N LYS A 181 -25.32 4.24 16.78
CA LYS A 181 -25.99 3.32 17.69
C LYS A 181 -25.70 3.65 19.15
N SER A 182 -24.45 3.98 19.48
CA SER A 182 -24.07 4.34 20.85
C SER A 182 -24.72 5.64 21.35
N GLU A 183 -25.08 6.54 20.42
CA GLU A 183 -25.78 7.79 20.68
C GLU A 183 -27.31 7.64 20.65
N SER A 184 -27.82 6.50 20.16
CA SER A 184 -29.25 6.23 19.97
C SER A 184 -29.88 5.50 21.15
N TYR A 185 -31.19 5.68 21.32
CA TYR A 185 -31.99 4.92 22.27
C TYR A 185 -31.87 3.41 22.05
N PRO A 186 -31.77 2.58 23.11
CA PRO A 186 -31.59 1.13 23.02
C PRO A 186 -32.57 0.42 22.07
N GLU A 187 -33.82 0.90 22.01
CA GLU A 187 -34.89 0.35 21.17
C GLU A 187 -34.60 0.50 19.67
N LEU A 188 -33.83 1.52 19.28
CA LEU A 188 -33.46 1.78 17.88
C LEU A 188 -32.16 1.08 17.47
N GLN A 189 -31.34 0.63 18.42
CA GLN A 189 -30.04 0.03 18.13
C GLN A 189 -30.14 -1.24 17.28
N HIS A 190 -31.14 -2.09 17.57
CA HIS A 190 -31.40 -3.30 16.78
C HIS A 190 -31.82 -2.96 15.34
N ALA A 191 -32.66 -1.93 15.17
CA ALA A 191 -33.12 -1.50 13.85
C ALA A 191 -31.96 -0.96 13.02
N ILE A 192 -31.08 -0.14 13.61
CA ILE A 192 -29.91 0.42 12.92
C ILE A 192 -28.94 -0.67 12.46
N GLU A 193 -28.72 -1.71 13.28
CA GLU A 193 -27.84 -2.83 12.95
C GLU A 193 -28.28 -3.58 11.68
N HIS A 194 -29.59 -3.73 11.48
CA HIS A 194 -30.16 -4.53 10.39
C HIS A 194 -30.52 -3.71 9.14
N LEU A 195 -30.17 -2.42 9.12
CA LEU A 195 -30.39 -1.60 7.94
C LEU A 195 -29.60 -2.13 6.73
N PRO A 196 -30.18 -2.07 5.51
CA PRO A 196 -29.45 -2.31 4.28
C PRO A 196 -28.23 -1.39 4.16
N PHE A 197 -27.19 -1.85 3.46
CA PHE A 197 -25.94 -1.10 3.29
C PHE A 197 -26.15 0.34 2.76
N GLY A 198 -27.05 0.52 1.79
CA GLY A 198 -27.38 1.85 1.26
C GLY A 198 -28.00 2.79 2.31
N ASP A 199 -28.83 2.24 3.19
CA ASP A 199 -29.42 3.00 4.31
C ASP A 199 -28.38 3.32 5.39
N LYS A 200 -27.49 2.36 5.69
CA LYS A 200 -26.35 2.59 6.60
C LYS A 200 -25.44 3.71 6.11
N ILE A 201 -25.13 3.73 4.81
CA ILE A 201 -24.39 4.84 4.17
C ILE A 201 -25.15 6.16 4.32
N ARG A 202 -26.46 6.17 4.07
CA ARG A 202 -27.31 7.36 4.16
C ARG A 202 -27.32 7.96 5.56
N ILE A 203 -27.57 7.15 6.60
CA ILE A 203 -27.56 7.64 7.98
C ILE A 203 -26.17 8.10 8.41
N SER A 204 -25.12 7.37 8.00
CA SER A 204 -23.73 7.74 8.31
C SER A 204 -23.35 9.08 7.69
N GLY A 205 -23.80 9.34 6.46
CA GLY A 205 -23.60 10.62 5.81
C GLY A 205 -24.39 11.75 6.48
N LYS A 206 -25.65 11.53 6.86
CA LYS A 206 -26.47 12.55 7.54
C LYS A 206 -25.84 12.95 8.88
N HIS A 207 -25.38 11.97 9.63
CA HIS A 207 -24.66 12.17 10.88
C HIS A 207 -23.34 12.91 10.67
N THR A 208 -22.54 12.48 9.68
CA THR A 208 -21.22 13.08 9.40
C THR A 208 -21.31 14.55 9.00
N PHE A 209 -22.29 14.90 8.17
CA PHE A 209 -22.49 16.26 7.65
C PHE A 209 -23.52 17.06 8.44
N GLU A 210 -24.03 16.51 9.55
CA GLU A 210 -24.96 17.18 10.47
C GLU A 210 -26.17 17.77 9.73
N THR A 211 -26.72 17.03 8.75
CA THR A 211 -27.79 17.50 7.87
C THR A 211 -28.79 16.40 7.53
N ASP A 212 -30.08 16.79 7.47
CA ASP A 212 -31.13 15.93 6.93
C ASP A 212 -31.24 15.98 5.40
N GLN A 213 -30.72 17.04 4.78
CA GLN A 213 -30.78 17.28 3.35
C GLN A 213 -29.49 16.84 2.66
N ILE A 214 -29.10 15.59 2.85
CA ILE A 214 -27.82 15.05 2.36
C ILE A 214 -27.62 15.17 0.84
N ALA A 215 -28.71 15.29 0.07
CA ALA A 215 -28.67 15.55 -1.37
C ALA A 215 -28.00 16.88 -1.73
N THR A 216 -27.89 17.83 -0.80
CA THR A 216 -27.19 19.11 -0.99
C THR A 216 -25.67 18.98 -0.94
N ILE A 217 -25.14 17.88 -0.38
CA ILE A 217 -23.70 17.63 -0.30
C ILE A 217 -23.18 17.22 -1.68
N GLY A 218 -22.27 18.00 -2.25
CA GLY A 218 -21.83 17.86 -3.64
C GLY A 218 -21.19 16.51 -4.02
N ILE A 219 -20.63 15.78 -3.06
CA ILE A 219 -20.04 14.44 -3.26
C ILE A 219 -21.10 13.33 -3.22
N TRP A 220 -22.28 13.59 -2.64
CA TRP A 220 -23.25 12.57 -2.27
C TRP A 220 -23.74 11.73 -3.44
N GLY A 221 -24.09 12.38 -4.56
CA GLY A 221 -24.52 11.68 -5.78
C GLY A 221 -23.42 10.78 -6.35
N SER A 222 -22.15 11.18 -6.26
CA SER A 222 -21.02 10.35 -6.70
C SER A 222 -20.76 9.18 -5.76
N LEU A 223 -20.82 9.41 -4.44
CA LEU A 223 -20.63 8.40 -3.40
C LEU A 223 -21.71 7.31 -3.50
N THR A 224 -22.98 7.70 -3.51
CA THR A 224 -24.10 6.74 -3.57
C THR A 224 -24.08 5.93 -4.85
N LYS A 225 -23.79 6.57 -6.00
CA LYS A 225 -23.66 5.86 -7.27
C LYS A 225 -22.56 4.79 -7.21
N ILE A 226 -21.34 5.14 -6.78
CA ILE A 226 -20.24 4.18 -6.77
C ILE A 226 -20.44 3.07 -5.73
N ALA A 227 -20.98 3.41 -4.55
CA ALA A 227 -21.28 2.45 -3.50
C ALA A 227 -22.35 1.44 -3.94
N ASN A 228 -23.42 1.91 -4.59
CA ASN A 228 -24.47 1.04 -5.13
C ASN A 228 -23.94 0.15 -6.25
N ASP A 229 -23.17 0.71 -7.19
CA ASP A 229 -22.58 -0.08 -8.27
C ASP A 229 -21.68 -1.21 -7.73
N CYS A 230 -20.85 -0.92 -6.73
CA CYS A 230 -20.00 -1.92 -6.09
C CYS A 230 -20.83 -2.96 -5.31
N ASN A 231 -21.85 -2.53 -4.57
CA ASN A 231 -22.73 -3.43 -3.81
C ASN A 231 -23.51 -4.38 -4.73
N THR A 232 -24.06 -3.87 -5.84
CA THR A 232 -24.76 -4.67 -6.84
C THR A 232 -23.82 -5.72 -7.42
N LEU A 233 -22.62 -5.32 -7.87
CA LEU A 233 -21.63 -6.26 -8.41
C LEU A 233 -21.24 -7.32 -7.37
N ARG A 234 -21.02 -6.91 -6.11
CA ARG A 234 -20.71 -7.82 -4.99
C ARG A 234 -21.82 -8.86 -4.79
N ASN A 235 -23.08 -8.44 -4.79
CA ASN A 235 -24.22 -9.33 -4.55
C ASN A 235 -24.47 -10.28 -5.72
N GLU A 236 -24.38 -9.80 -6.96
CA GLU A 236 -24.47 -10.66 -8.16
C GLU A 236 -23.48 -11.83 -8.09
N ILE A 237 -22.27 -11.59 -7.59
CA ILE A 237 -21.25 -12.63 -7.48
C ILE A 237 -21.50 -13.54 -6.28
N ALA A 238 -21.86 -12.97 -5.13
CA ALA A 238 -22.14 -13.75 -3.93
C ALA A 238 -23.29 -14.75 -4.15
N HIS A 239 -24.24 -14.40 -5.01
CA HIS A 239 -25.38 -15.26 -5.39
C HIS A 239 -25.14 -16.09 -6.67
N GLY A 240 -23.92 -16.09 -7.23
CA GLY A 240 -23.59 -16.88 -8.42
C GLY A 240 -24.31 -16.46 -9.70
N LEU A 241 -24.87 -15.24 -9.72
CA LEU A 241 -25.65 -14.70 -10.84
C LEU A 241 -24.79 -14.13 -11.97
N SER A 242 -23.47 -14.00 -11.75
CA SER A 242 -22.53 -13.41 -12.69
C SER A 242 -21.28 -14.27 -12.86
N SER A 243 -20.98 -14.67 -14.11
CA SER A 243 -19.73 -15.35 -14.52
C SER A 243 -18.63 -14.37 -14.93
N LYS A 244 -18.76 -13.09 -14.56
CA LYS A 244 -17.86 -12.01 -14.98
C LYS A 244 -16.41 -12.28 -14.59
N THR A 245 -15.51 -12.17 -15.57
CA THR A 245 -14.06 -12.09 -15.33
C THR A 245 -13.68 -10.72 -14.79
N PHE A 246 -13.03 -10.69 -13.63
CA PHE A 246 -12.56 -9.46 -13.00
C PHE A 246 -11.34 -8.89 -13.70
N LYS A 247 -11.35 -7.57 -13.90
CA LYS A 247 -10.22 -6.82 -14.45
C LYS A 247 -9.73 -5.80 -13.43
N LEU A 248 -8.55 -5.24 -13.67
CA LEU A 248 -7.99 -4.14 -12.88
C LEU A 248 -9.00 -3.00 -12.67
N ALA A 249 -9.76 -2.64 -13.71
CA ALA A 249 -10.78 -1.59 -13.62
C ALA A 249 -11.87 -1.85 -12.57
N ASP A 250 -12.20 -3.12 -12.31
CA ASP A 250 -13.18 -3.48 -11.27
C ASP A 250 -12.58 -3.25 -9.88
N ALA A 251 -11.35 -3.73 -9.64
CA ALA A 251 -10.63 -3.49 -8.39
C ALA A 251 -10.44 -1.99 -8.12
N GLN A 252 -10.03 -1.22 -9.14
CA GLN A 252 -9.88 0.23 -9.06
C GLN A 252 -11.20 0.95 -8.79
N LYS A 253 -12.33 0.44 -9.28
CA LYS A 253 -13.66 0.98 -8.94
C LYS A 253 -13.96 0.79 -7.46
N ALA A 254 -13.64 -0.37 -6.88
CA ALA A 254 -13.76 -0.58 -5.44
C ALA A 254 -12.78 0.28 -4.63
N ALA A 255 -11.54 0.42 -5.10
CA ALA A 255 -10.55 1.33 -4.50
C ALA A 255 -11.02 2.80 -4.51
N ALA A 256 -11.62 3.25 -5.62
CA ALA A 256 -12.23 4.57 -5.72
C ALA A 256 -13.42 4.72 -4.77
N CYS A 257 -14.25 3.67 -4.62
CA CYS A 257 -15.34 3.65 -3.64
C CYS A 257 -14.80 3.82 -2.23
N TYR A 258 -13.77 3.06 -1.86
CA TYR A 258 -13.05 3.17 -0.59
C TYR A 258 -12.57 4.60 -0.35
N ILE A 259 -11.84 5.19 -1.29
CA ILE A 259 -11.33 6.57 -1.17
C ILE A 259 -12.49 7.55 -0.96
N VAL A 260 -13.54 7.49 -1.77
CA VAL A 260 -14.66 8.43 -1.69
C VAL A 260 -15.38 8.30 -0.34
N VAL A 261 -15.65 7.07 0.11
CA VAL A 261 -16.34 6.83 1.39
C VAL A 261 -15.47 7.24 2.56
N GLN A 262 -14.19 6.88 2.57
CA GLN A 262 -13.24 7.27 3.62
C GLN A 262 -13.13 8.79 3.72
N GLN A 263 -12.98 9.48 2.58
CA GLN A 263 -12.80 10.93 2.58
C GLN A 263 -14.09 11.69 2.90
N ALA A 264 -15.24 11.22 2.43
CA ALA A 264 -16.51 11.84 2.78
C ALA A 264 -16.89 11.59 4.26
N LEU A 265 -16.87 10.32 4.71
CA LEU A 265 -17.40 9.96 6.02
C LEU A 265 -16.41 10.21 7.17
N LEU A 266 -15.12 9.97 6.97
CA LEU A 266 -14.12 10.16 8.04
C LEU A 266 -13.49 11.56 8.00
N ASN A 267 -13.30 12.13 6.81
CA ASN A 267 -12.60 13.41 6.64
C ASN A 267 -13.50 14.58 6.24
N ARG A 268 -14.83 14.38 6.19
CA ARG A 268 -15.85 15.40 5.86
C ARG A 268 -15.58 16.13 4.54
N ILE A 269 -15.03 15.46 3.53
CA ILE A 269 -14.89 16.06 2.19
C ILE A 269 -16.25 16.10 1.50
N GLU A 270 -16.72 17.31 1.21
CA GLU A 270 -18.08 17.55 0.70
C GLU A 270 -18.20 17.51 -0.83
N THR A 271 -17.09 17.60 -1.59
CA THR A 271 -17.15 17.69 -3.05
C THR A 271 -16.08 16.87 -3.77
N MET A 272 -16.40 16.35 -4.96
CA MET A 272 -15.43 15.64 -5.82
C MET A 272 -14.23 16.50 -6.24
N PRO A 273 -14.38 17.79 -6.60
CA PRO A 273 -13.22 18.64 -6.89
C PRO A 273 -12.26 18.80 -5.71
N ALA A 274 -12.78 18.94 -4.48
CA ALA A 274 -11.94 19.00 -3.28
C ALA A 274 -11.17 17.69 -3.06
N LEU A 275 -11.84 16.54 -3.24
CA LEU A 275 -11.21 15.22 -3.19
C LEU A 275 -10.07 15.08 -4.21
N VAL A 276 -10.34 15.42 -5.47
CA VAL A 276 -9.33 15.34 -6.55
C VAL A 276 -8.16 16.29 -6.29
N LYS A 277 -8.44 17.51 -5.78
CA LYS A 277 -7.39 18.48 -5.43
C LYS A 277 -6.47 17.94 -4.32
N LYS A 278 -7.03 17.29 -3.30
CA LYS A 278 -6.25 16.67 -2.19
C LYS A 278 -5.19 15.72 -2.72
N TYR A 279 -5.55 14.84 -3.66
CA TYR A 279 -4.62 13.85 -4.22
C TYR A 279 -3.69 14.39 -5.31
N LYS A 280 -4.04 15.49 -5.98
CA LYS A 280 -3.12 16.15 -6.93
C LYS A 280 -1.97 16.87 -6.23
N VAL A 281 -2.20 17.47 -5.06
CA VAL A 281 -1.17 18.21 -4.31
C VAL A 281 -0.13 17.26 -3.71
N ASN A 282 -0.53 16.05 -3.33
CA ASN A 282 0.37 15.06 -2.73
C ASN A 282 1.40 14.46 -3.71
N LYS A 283 1.27 14.65 -5.03
CA LYS A 283 2.28 14.20 -6.03
C LYS A 283 3.55 15.06 -6.12
N ARG A 284 3.62 16.19 -5.41
CA ARG A 284 4.78 17.11 -5.46
C ARG A 284 5.76 16.96 -4.27
N ARG A 285 5.62 15.89 -3.48
CA ARG A 285 6.53 15.53 -2.40
C ARG A 285 7.04 14.13 -2.64
#